data_AF-A0A9Q0S7H4-F1
#
_entry.id   AF-A0A9Q0S7H4-F1
#
_cell.length_a   1.000
_cell.length_b   1.000
_cell.length_c   1.000
_cell.angle_alpha   90.00
_cell.angle_beta   90.00
_cell.angle_gamma   90.00
#
_symmetry.space_group_name_H-M   'P 1'
#
loop_
_entity.id
_entity.type
_entity.pdbx_description
1 polymer ?
#
loop_
_entity_poly.entity_id
_entity_poly.type
_entity_poly.pdbx_seq_one_letter_code
_entity_poly.pdbx_strand_id
1 'polypeptide(L)'
;MTKISKHLHRDPYEQKLYHMFKSHDVDCKGSLDVTSLSKLCKTLELKEREPLLIAALVKKCGNTRVTFKKFKEELLNLLGTDGEGKYL
;
A
#
# COMPACT_ATOMS: atom_id res chain seq x y z
N MET A 1 -28.79 0.20 -21.21
CA MET A 1 -27.72 1.16 -20.85
C MET A 1 -27.37 0.83 -19.41
N THR A 2 -26.19 0.33 -19.02
CA THR A 2 -24.82 0.76 -19.36
C THR A 2 -23.85 -0.39 -19.11
N LYS A 3 -22.89 -0.58 -20.01
CA LYS A 3 -21.70 -1.43 -19.81
C LYS A 3 -20.76 -0.72 -18.82
N ILE A 4 -20.46 -1.38 -17.69
CA ILE A 4 -19.28 -1.11 -16.85
C ILE A 4 -18.76 -2.48 -16.41
N SER A 5 -17.96 -3.14 -17.23
CA SER A 5 -16.51 -2.97 -17.33
C SER A 5 -15.75 -3.46 -16.08
N LYS A 6 -15.39 -4.75 -16.15
CA LYS A 6 -14.06 -5.35 -15.87
C LYS A 6 -13.60 -5.40 -14.40
N HIS A 7 -13.62 -6.63 -13.86
CA HIS A 7 -12.87 -7.14 -12.68
C HIS A 7 -13.31 -6.67 -11.28
N LEU A 8 -14.59 -6.85 -10.95
CA LEU A 8 -15.07 -6.86 -9.55
C LEU A 8 -14.91 -8.21 -8.83
N HIS A 9 -14.16 -9.17 -9.40
CA HIS A 9 -13.49 -10.19 -8.58
C HIS A 9 -12.34 -9.49 -7.84
N ARG A 10 -12.73 -8.64 -6.87
CA ARG A 10 -11.84 -7.97 -5.95
C ARG A 10 -11.04 -9.06 -5.27
N ASP A 11 -9.78 -9.17 -5.66
CA ASP A 11 -8.82 -10.05 -5.03
C ASP A 11 -9.00 -9.96 -3.49
N PRO A 12 -9.29 -11.08 -2.81
CA PRO A 12 -9.62 -11.05 -1.38
C PRO A 12 -8.46 -10.49 -0.54
N TYR A 13 -7.22 -10.58 -1.04
CA TYR A 13 -6.06 -9.94 -0.42
C TYR A 13 -6.12 -8.42 -0.58
N GLU A 14 -6.46 -7.92 -1.77
CA GLU A 14 -6.66 -6.48 -1.98
C GLU A 14 -7.75 -5.91 -1.08
N GLN A 15 -8.87 -6.64 -0.89
CA GLN A 15 -9.94 -6.20 0.01
C GLN A 15 -9.49 -6.15 1.47
N LYS A 16 -8.77 -7.18 1.92
CA LYS A 16 -8.22 -7.23 3.28
C LYS A 16 -7.22 -6.11 3.50
N LEU A 17 -6.35 -5.86 2.53
CA LEU A 17 -5.37 -4.77 2.56
C LEU A 17 -6.05 -3.41 2.58
N TYR A 18 -7.10 -3.22 1.79
CA TYR A 18 -7.90 -1.99 1.80
C TYR A 18 -8.60 -1.77 3.14
N HIS A 19 -9.15 -2.82 3.74
CA HIS A 19 -9.80 -2.73 5.04
C HIS A 19 -8.80 -2.35 6.15
N MET A 20 -7.61 -2.96 6.14
CA MET A 20 -6.52 -2.59 7.05
C MET A 20 -6.04 -1.16 6.83
N PHE A 21 -5.95 -0.71 5.57
CA PHE A 21 -5.61 0.68 5.27
C PHE A 21 -6.66 1.63 5.84
N LYS A 22 -7.96 1.33 5.63
CA LYS A 22 -9.07 2.13 6.16
C LYS A 22 -9.13 2.15 7.68
N SER A 23 -8.74 1.07 8.37
CA SER A 23 -8.71 1.07 9.84
C SER A 23 -7.67 2.05 10.43
N HIS A 24 -6.70 2.46 9.62
CA HIS A 24 -5.67 3.45 9.99
C HIS A 24 -6.01 4.87 9.48
N ASP A 25 -6.98 5.02 8.57
CA ASP A 25 -7.47 6.30 8.03
C ASP A 25 -8.49 6.93 8.98
N VAL A 26 -8.04 7.24 10.21
CA VAL A 26 -8.89 7.71 11.31
C VAL A 26 -9.60 9.03 10.95
N ASP A 27 -8.93 9.90 10.21
CA ASP A 27 -9.48 11.17 9.74
C ASP A 27 -10.30 11.04 8.44
N CYS A 28 -10.51 9.82 7.95
CA CYS A 28 -11.35 9.50 6.79
C CYS A 28 -11.02 10.31 5.52
N LYS A 29 -9.76 10.73 5.36
CA LYS A 29 -9.31 11.52 4.20
C LYS A 29 -8.96 10.66 2.99
N GLY A 30 -9.06 9.34 3.10
CA GLY A 30 -8.65 8.42 2.05
C GLY A 30 -7.13 8.38 1.84
N SER A 31 -6.37 8.89 2.81
CA SER A 31 -4.91 8.94 2.77
C SER A 31 -4.34 8.87 4.18
N LEU A 32 -3.20 8.19 4.34
CA LEU A 32 -2.49 8.07 5.61
C LEU A 32 -1.31 9.02 5.66
N ASP A 33 -1.10 9.67 6.79
CA ASP A 33 0.17 10.31 7.10
C ASP A 33 1.26 9.28 7.40
N VAL A 34 2.51 9.73 7.52
CA VAL A 34 3.68 8.87 7.78
C VAL A 34 3.53 8.06 9.06
N THR A 35 2.93 8.63 10.11
CA THR A 35 2.74 7.94 11.40
C THR A 35 1.73 6.81 11.28
N SER A 36 0.61 7.06 10.62
CA SER A 36 -0.47 6.09 10.40
C SER A 36 -0.04 5.01 9.41
N LEU A 37 0.78 5.37 8.42
CA LEU A 37 1.42 4.45 7.49
C LEU A 37 2.42 3.53 8.21
N SER A 38 3.25 4.05 9.12
CA SER A 38 4.15 3.22 9.95
C SER A 38 3.37 2.20 10.78
N LYS A 39 2.24 2.60 11.39
CA LYS A 39 1.36 1.66 12.10
C LYS A 39 0.80 0.58 11.18
N LEU A 40 0.31 0.95 10.00
CA LEU A 40 -0.18 -0.01 9.00
C LEU A 40 0.91 -1.02 8.61
N CYS A 41 2.13 -0.55 8.33
CA CYS A 41 3.25 -1.40 7.96
C CYS A 41 3.64 -2.37 9.10
N LYS A 42 3.50 -1.96 10.37
CA LYS A 42 3.65 -2.84 11.54
C LYS A 42 2.55 -3.89 11.63
N THR A 43 1.30 -3.52 11.36
CA THR A 43 0.17 -4.48 11.30
C THR A 43 0.34 -5.51 10.19
N LEU A 44 0.97 -5.13 9.07
CA LEU A 44 1.33 -6.04 7.99
C LEU A 44 2.60 -6.85 8.25
N GLU A 45 3.20 -6.67 9.44
CA GLU A 45 4.41 -7.37 9.87
C GLU A 45 5.57 -7.24 8.87
N LEU A 46 5.68 -6.08 8.21
CA LEU A 46 6.71 -5.84 7.19
C LEU A 46 8.13 -5.72 7.78
N LYS A 47 8.29 -5.78 9.11
CA LYS A 47 9.57 -5.79 9.84
C LYS A 47 10.61 -4.84 9.22
N GLU A 48 11.71 -5.37 8.71
CA GLU A 48 12.83 -4.62 8.13
C GLU A 48 12.49 -3.87 6.83
N ARG A 49 11.35 -4.20 6.21
CA ARG A 49 10.86 -3.58 4.98
C ARG A 49 9.94 -2.38 5.23
N GLU A 50 9.50 -2.18 6.48
CA GLU A 50 8.75 -0.99 6.91
C GLU A 50 9.45 0.33 6.50
N PRO A 51 10.72 0.56 6.88
CA PRO A 51 11.42 1.79 6.51
C PRO A 51 11.64 1.92 5.00
N LEU A 52 11.83 0.81 4.28
CA LEU A 52 12.02 0.82 2.82
C LEU A 52 10.75 1.29 2.10
N LEU A 53 9.60 0.77 2.52
CA LEU A 53 8.31 1.15 1.95
C LEU A 53 7.97 2.61 2.23
N ILE A 54 8.18 3.07 3.47
CA ILE A 54 7.92 4.46 3.86
C ILE A 54 8.85 5.40 3.09
N ALA A 55 10.14 5.08 3.00
CA ALA A 55 11.11 5.90 2.26
C ALA A 55 10.75 5.99 0.76
N ALA A 56 10.36 4.88 0.13
CA ALA A 56 9.92 4.86 -1.26
C ALA A 56 8.69 5.75 -1.47
N LEU A 57 7.68 5.62 -0.61
CA LEU A 57 6.45 6.41 -0.66
C LEU A 57 6.70 7.90 -0.45
N VAL A 58 7.52 8.28 0.53
CA VAL A 58 7.86 9.68 0.82
C VAL A 58 8.68 10.29 -0.32
N LYS A 59 9.74 9.60 -0.77
CA LYS A 59 10.62 10.08 -1.85
C LYS A 59 9.89 10.27 -3.18
N LYS A 60 8.99 9.35 -3.52
CA LYS A 60 8.27 9.34 -4.81
C LYS A 60 7.06 10.28 -4.81
N CYS A 61 6.40 10.47 -3.68
CA CYS A 61 5.18 11.25 -3.61
C CYS A 61 5.42 12.74 -3.33
N GLY A 62 6.53 13.11 -2.66
CA GLY A 62 6.80 14.48 -2.20
C GLY A 62 5.77 15.00 -1.19
N ASN A 63 4.71 14.23 -0.92
CA ASN A 63 3.59 14.58 -0.06
C ASN A 63 3.73 13.87 1.27
N THR A 64 3.25 14.53 2.33
CA THR A 64 3.17 14.01 3.69
C THR A 64 2.08 12.94 3.87
N ARG A 65 1.26 12.69 2.84
CA ARG A 65 0.14 11.74 2.87
C ARG A 65 0.12 10.81 1.66
N VAL A 66 -0.27 9.56 1.90
CA VAL A 66 -0.25 8.47 0.93
C VAL A 66 -1.64 7.89 0.76
N THR A 67 -2.12 7.73 -0.47
CA THR A 67 -3.40 7.07 -0.78
C THR A 67 -3.24 5.56 -0.88
N PHE A 68 -4.35 4.82 -0.73
CA PHE A 68 -4.34 3.36 -0.83
C PHE A 68 -3.72 2.84 -2.13
N LYS A 69 -4.03 3.49 -3.27
CA LYS A 69 -3.50 3.09 -4.58
C LYS A 69 -1.97 3.13 -4.58
N LYS A 70 -1.38 4.25 -4.14
CA LYS A 70 0.08 4.42 -4.08
C LYS A 70 0.73 3.44 -3.12
N PHE A 71 0.11 3.27 -1.94
CA PHE A 71 0.56 2.30 -0.95
C PHE A 71 0.61 0.88 -1.53
N LYS A 72 -0.46 0.44 -2.21
CA LYS A 72 -0.54 -0.87 -2.84
C LYS A 72 0.53 -1.05 -3.91
N GLU A 73 0.70 -0.07 -4.79
CA GLU A 73 1.72 -0.11 -5.85
C GLU A 73 3.12 -0.26 -5.28
N GLU A 74 3.50 0.52 -4.27
CA GLU A 74 4.83 0.41 -3.65
C GLU A 74 4.99 -0.87 -2.82
N LEU A 75 3.94 -1.35 -2.15
CA LEU A 75 3.98 -2.63 -1.46
C LEU A 75 4.19 -3.79 -2.45
N LEU A 76 3.49 -3.77 -3.58
CA LEU A 76 3.68 -4.77 -4.63
C LEU A 76 5.08 -4.68 -5.26
N ASN A 77 5.62 -3.48 -5.46
CA ASN A 77 6.99 -3.30 -5.93
C ASN A 77 8.01 -3.88 -4.94
N LEU A 78 7.80 -3.64 -3.64
CA LEU A 78 8.65 -4.15 -2.55
C LEU A 78 8.61 -5.68 -2.43
N LEU A 79 7.43 -6.29 -2.62
CA LEU A 79 7.27 -7.75 -2.61
C LEU A 79 7.75 -8.40 -3.92
N GLY A 80 7.57 -7.70 -5.05
CA GLY A 80 8.00 -8.16 -6.37
C GLY A 80 9.52 -8.09 -6.55
N THR A 81 10.21 -7.20 -5.84
CA THR A 81 11.68 -7.16 -5.85
C THR A 81 12.33 -8.36 -5.15
N ASP A 82 11.61 -9.09 -4.28
CA ASP A 82 12.10 -10.36 -3.72
C ASP A 82 12.01 -11.54 -4.70
N GLY A 83 11.21 -11.40 -5.77
CA GLY A 83 11.01 -12.42 -6.80
C GLY A 83 11.93 -12.27 -8.01
N GLU A 84 12.52 -11.09 -8.21
CA GLU A 84 13.58 -10.90 -9.20
C GLU A 84 14.92 -11.32 -8.60
N GLY A 85 15.08 -12.64 -8.50
CA GLY A 85 16.39 -13.25 -8.63
C GLY A 85 17.01 -12.79 -9.94
N LYS A 86 17.81 -11.72 -9.87
CA LYS A 86 18.87 -11.48 -10.83
C LYS A 86 19.88 -12.62 -10.69
N TYR A 87 19.56 -13.75 -11.32
CA TYR A 87 20.56 -14.58 -11.95
C TYR A 87 21.07 -13.82 -13.18
N LEU A 88 21.88 -12.78 -12.95
CA LEU A 88 22.77 -12.19 -13.93
C LEU A 88 24.12 -12.02 -13.25
#